data_AF-A0A937T0A5-F1
#
_entry.id   AF-A0A937T0A5-F1
#
_cell.length_a   1.000
_cell.length_b   1.000
_cell.length_c   1.000
_cell.angle_alpha   90.00
_cell.angle_beta   90.00
_cell.angle_gamma   90.00
#
_symmetry.space_group_name_H-M   'P 1'
#
loop_
_entity.id
_entity.type
_entity.pdbx_description
1 polymer ?
#
loop_
_entity_poly.entity_id
_entity_poly.type
_entity_poly.pdbx_seq_one_letter_code
_entity_poly.pdbx_strand_id
1 'polypeptide(L)' 'MVKHNGKMMDTLPLKFAGPSTFTNGLKVTRAGNYEIIVFAFDPLTGNSGVDKMIVMVE' A
#
# COMPACT_ATOMS: atom_id res chain seq x y z
N MET A 1 1.11 -3.05 1.07
CA MET A 1 0.22 -4.22 1.16
C MET A 1 -1.23 -3.77 0.96
N VAL A 2 -2.09 -4.62 0.43
CA VAL A 2 -3.50 -4.31 0.16
C VAL A 2 -4.38 -5.45 0.64
N LYS A 3 -5.37 -5.16 1.49
CA LYS A 3 -6.44 -6.11 1.86
C LYS A 3 -7.75 -5.71 1.18
N HIS A 4 -8.56 -6.69 0.79
CA HIS A 4 -9.93 -6.50 0.32
C HIS A 4 -10.90 -7.12 1.33
N ASN A 5 -11.80 -6.30 1.89
CA ASN A 5 -12.75 -6.71 2.93
C ASN A 5 -12.09 -7.48 4.09
N GLY A 6 -10.97 -6.95 4.58
CA GLY A 6 -10.19 -7.53 5.68
C GLY A 6 -9.31 -8.73 5.32
N LYS A 7 -9.42 -9.29 4.09
CA LYS A 7 -8.59 -10.41 3.63
C LYS A 7 -7.37 -9.90 2.87
N MET A 8 -6.19 -10.46 3.17
CA MET A 8 -4.96 -10.10 2.47
C MET A 8 -5.10 -10.41 0.97
N MET A 9 -4.94 -9.39 0.13
CA MET A 9 -5.05 -9.53 -1.32
C MET A 9 -3.66 -9.62 -1.96
N ASP A 10 -2.80 -8.62 -1.73
CA ASP A 10 -1.47 -8.58 -2.36
C ASP A 10 -0.47 -7.69 -1.59
N THR A 11 0.81 -7.89 -1.86
CA THR A 11 1.89 -6.98 -1.47
C THR A 11 2.60 -6.46 -2.71
N LEU A 12 2.36 -5.18 -3.01
CA LEU A 12 2.92 -4.50 -4.16
C LEU A 12 4.17 -3.71 -3.77
N PRO A 13 5.36 -4.02 -4.34
CA PRO A 13 6.56 -3.22 -4.11
C PRO A 13 6.42 -1.86 -4.78
N LEU A 14 6.57 -0.78 -4.02
CA LEU A 14 6.47 0.56 -4.61
C LEU A 14 7.76 0.93 -5.35
N LYS A 15 7.62 1.70 -6.44
CA LYS A 15 8.74 2.24 -7.21
C LYS A 15 8.89 3.73 -6.93
N PHE A 16 10.13 4.21 -6.83
CA PHE A 16 10.41 5.64 -6.72
C PHE A 16 9.86 6.37 -7.95
N ALA A 17 9.09 7.43 -7.71
CA ALA A 17 8.43 8.21 -8.76
C ALA A 17 8.76 9.70 -8.69
N GLY A 18 9.53 10.14 -7.70
CA GLY A 18 9.93 11.53 -7.52
C GLY A 18 10.23 11.84 -6.05
N PRO A 19 10.62 13.09 -5.73
CA PRO A 19 10.89 13.52 -4.36
C PRO A 19 9.71 13.16 -3.45
N SER A 20 10.00 12.38 -2.41
CA SER A 20 9.00 11.91 -1.44
C SER A 20 7.79 11.19 -2.04
N THR A 21 7.92 10.63 -3.24
CA THR A 21 6.81 10.03 -3.99
C THR A 21 7.17 8.64 -4.48
N PHE A 22 6.29 7.69 -4.20
CA PHE A 22 6.40 6.30 -4.64
C PHE A 22 5.07 5.85 -5.22
N THR A 23 5.13 4.96 -6.23
CA THR A 23 3.92 4.52 -6.93
C THR A 23 3.96 3.04 -7.26
N ASN A 24 2.78 2.44 -7.31
CA ASN A 24 2.51 1.18 -7.99
C ASN A 24 1.03 1.13 -8.37
N GLY A 25 0.69 0.36 -9.41
CA GLY A 25 -0.69 0.19 -9.86
C GLY A 25 -1.34 -1.03 -9.20
N LEU A 26 -2.58 -0.86 -8.75
CA LEU A 26 -3.46 -1.95 -8.35
C LEU A 26 -4.65 -2.00 -9.32
N LYS A 27 -4.86 -3.14 -9.98
CA LYS A 27 -6.07 -3.34 -10.78
C LYS A 27 -7.23 -3.70 -9.84
N VAL A 28 -8.15 -2.76 -9.64
CA VAL A 28 -9.38 -2.96 -8.87
C VAL A 28 -10.45 -3.54 -9.78
N THR A 29 -11.00 -4.71 -9.43
CA THR A 29 -11.99 -5.43 -10.24
C THR A 29 -13.27 -5.78 -9.48
N ARG A 30 -13.33 -5.45 -8.18
CA ARG A 30 -14.45 -5.78 -7.29
C ARG A 30 -14.76 -4.58 -6.41
N ALA A 31 -16.03 -4.35 -6.15
CA ALA A 31 -16.46 -3.39 -5.13
C ALA A 31 -16.06 -3.86 -3.72
N GLY A 32 -16.03 -2.93 -2.77
CA GLY A 32 -15.77 -3.18 -1.36
C GLY A 32 -14.65 -2.30 -0.79
N ASN A 33 -14.25 -2.64 0.44
CA ASN A 33 -13.27 -1.87 1.19
C ASN A 33 -11.86 -2.38 0.90
N TYR A 34 -11.00 -1.49 0.42
CA TYR A 34 -9.59 -1.73 0.21
C TYR A 34 -8.78 -1.04 1.32
N GLU A 35 -8.16 -1.84 2.20
CA GLU A 35 -7.22 -1.35 3.20
C GLU A 35 -5.82 -1.37 2.59
N ILE A 36 -5.22 -0.19 2.45
CA ILE A 36 -3.89 -0.01 1.88
C ILE A 36 -2.95 0.33 3.04
N ILE A 37 -1.94 -0.50 3.23
CA ILE A 37 -0.90 -0.33 4.24
C ILE A 37 0.41 -0.06 3.53
N VAL A 38 0.97 1.12 3.74
CA VAL A 38 2.27 1.53 3.18
C VAL A 38 3.32 1.32 4.26
N PHE A 39 4.42 0.67 3.88
CA PHE A 39 5.53 0.36 4.77
C PHE A 39 6.84 0.72 4.08
N ALA A 40 7.70 1.44 4.79
CA ALA A 40 9.05 1.76 4.37
C ALA A 40 10.03 1.37 5.48
N PHE A 41 11.14 0.74 5.12
CA PHE A 41 12.19 0.33 6.05
C PHE A 41 13.55 0.78 5.51
N ASP A 42 14.31 1.46 6.37
CA ASP A 42 15.70 1.79 6.11
C ASP A 42 16.61 0.80 6.87
N PRO A 43 17.28 -0.13 6.17
CA PRO A 43 18.15 -1.11 6.82
C PRO A 43 19.42 -0.50 7.42
N LEU A 44 19.84 0.70 7.00
CA LEU A 44 21.05 1.34 7.52
C LEU A 44 20.82 1.90 8.93
N THR A 45 19.68 2.54 9.15
CA THR A 45 19.32 3.16 10.44
C THR A 45 18.41 2.29 11.29
N GLY A 46 17.76 1.28 10.70
CA GLY A 46 16.73 0.47 11.35
C GLY A 46 15.36 1.16 11.45
N ASN A 47 15.22 2.37 10.90
CA ASN A 47 13.98 3.12 10.98
C ASN A 47 12.88 2.53 10.10
N SER A 48 11.66 2.53 10.61
CA SER A 48 10.47 2.09 9.91
C SER A 48 9.43 3.20 9.88
N GLY A 49 8.81 3.41 8.71
CA GLY A 49 7.63 4.24 8.52
C GLY A 49 6.45 3.38 8.10
N VAL A 50 5.29 3.60 8.73
CA VAL A 50 4.06 2.87 8.42
C VAL A 50 2.90 3.86 8.33
N ASP A 51 2.11 3.74 7.28
CA ASP A 51 0.83 4.45 7.16
C ASP A 51 -0.26 3.50 6.66
N LYS A 52 -1.52 3.84 6.94
CA LYS A 52 -2.68 3.04 6.57
C LYS A 52 -3.85 3.93 6.19
N MET A 53 -4.47 3.61 5.05
CA MET A 53 -5.74 4.21 4.62
C MET A 53 -6.74 3.15 4.16
N ILE A 54 -8.01 3.52 4.13
CA ILE A 54 -9.09 2.70 3.58
C ILE A 54 -9.73 3.48 2.44
N VAL A 55 -9.91 2.81 1.30
CA VAL A 55 -10.64 3.33 0.14
C VAL A 55 -11.85 2.43 -0.09
N MET A 56 -13.03 3.04 -0.15
CA MET A 56 -14.27 2.34 -0.51
C MET A 56 -14.46 2.43 -2.03
N VAL A 57 -14.73 1.29 -2.66
CA VAL A 57 -15.02 1.17 -4.10
C VAL A 57 -16.44 0.66 -4.26
N GLU A 58 -17.25 1.36 -5.03
CA GLU A 58 -18.65 1.01 -5.36
C GLU A 58 -18.76 0.33 -6.72
#